data_AF-A0A937IIU2-F1
#
_entry.id   AF-A0A937IIU2-F1
#
_cell.length_a   1.000
_cell.length_b   1.000
_cell.length_c   1.000
_cell.angle_alpha   90.00
_cell.angle_beta   90.00
_cell.angle_gamma   90.00
#
_symmetry.space_group_name_H-M   'P 1'
#
loop_
_entity.id
_entity.type
_entity.pdbx_description
1 polymer ?
#
loop_
_entity_poly.entity_id
_entity_poly.type
_entity_poly.pdbx_seq_one_letter_code
_entity_poly.pdbx_strand_id
1 'polypeptide(L)'
;MIKNDKDFLINNSYILFFRSFGWVILSLILCFLINNILVIGFDYPTFYNIFTNFDKSSFLILFLYIIGIFTPISFVLLSSSSSLRIDAKNLHHFNVYLIRAFFWTIIFTGLIDFFIAFMRVEKILPFLFDDYLTRALGRSIFVGLYVHIPLIILGFVIAFFTRTIGFTWLALLIVVGELLIVISRFIFSYEQSFMGDLVRYWYAALFLYASAYTLYEDGHVRVDVFYASMKNKTKSFINAFGSIFLGASTCIAIIFFGLDGKRSIINSPILNFEVTQTGTVGMFIKYQMAGFLAIFAITMLIQFISYYFKSIADYRNEPIISDNNENS
;
A
#
# COMPACT_ATOMS: atom_id res chain seq x y z
N MET A 1 22.49 6.96 45.75
CA MET A 1 22.65 6.68 44.30
C MET A 1 21.89 5.43 43.84
N ILE A 2 20.79 5.03 44.52
CA ILE A 2 20.03 3.79 44.24
C ILE A 2 18.52 4.11 44.21
N LYS A 3 18.14 5.17 43.49
CA LYS A 3 16.73 5.52 43.24
C LYS A 3 16.38 5.49 41.75
N ASN A 4 17.35 5.20 40.88
CA ASN A 4 17.20 5.28 39.43
C ASN A 4 16.88 3.94 38.72
N ASP A 5 17.02 2.78 39.37
CA ASP A 5 16.79 1.50 38.65
C ASP A 5 15.31 1.15 38.48
N LYS A 6 14.44 1.46 39.46
CA LYS A 6 13.00 1.22 39.30
C LYS A 6 12.38 2.18 38.29
N ASP A 7 12.75 3.45 38.30
CA ASP A 7 12.24 4.43 37.33
C ASP A 7 12.79 4.20 35.92
N PHE A 8 14.00 3.64 35.77
CA PHE A 8 14.55 3.23 34.48
C PHE A 8 13.87 1.96 33.93
N LEU A 9 13.65 0.94 34.77
CA LEU A 9 12.94 -0.29 34.38
C LEU A 9 11.44 -0.08 34.13
N ILE A 10 10.79 0.78 34.92
CA ILE A 10 9.38 1.20 34.71
C ILE A 10 9.28 2.07 33.45
N ASN A 11 10.26 2.94 33.18
CA ASN A 11 10.31 3.65 31.90
C ASN A 11 10.47 2.72 30.71
N ASN A 12 11.14 1.57 30.88
CA ASN A 12 11.32 0.60 29.79
C ASN A 12 10.04 -0.21 29.53
N SER A 13 9.28 -0.59 30.55
CA SER A 13 8.06 -1.40 30.37
C SER A 13 6.96 -0.67 29.57
N TYR A 14 6.74 0.63 29.81
CA TYR A 14 5.78 1.41 29.03
C TYR A 14 6.22 1.61 27.57
N ILE A 15 7.52 1.76 27.31
CA ILE A 15 8.05 1.80 25.92
C ILE A 15 7.76 0.49 25.23
N LEU A 16 8.12 -0.63 25.86
CA LEU A 16 7.92 -1.96 25.31
C LEU A 16 6.43 -2.20 25.01
N PHE A 17 5.52 -1.70 25.85
CA PHE A 17 4.09 -1.76 25.58
C PHE A 17 3.68 -0.99 24.32
N PHE A 18 3.99 0.32 24.22
CA PHE A 18 3.59 1.12 23.06
C PHE A 18 4.27 0.65 21.76
N ARG A 19 5.53 0.22 21.86
CA ARG A 19 6.29 -0.32 20.75
C ARG A 19 5.72 -1.66 20.27
N SER A 20 5.46 -2.59 21.19
CA SER A 20 4.82 -3.87 20.84
C SER A 20 3.43 -3.67 20.26
N PHE A 21 2.66 -2.72 20.78
CA PHE A 21 1.33 -2.39 20.24
C PHE A 21 1.37 -2.02 18.75
N GLY A 22 2.26 -1.10 18.35
CA GLY A 22 2.39 -0.72 16.94
C GLY A 22 2.85 -1.87 16.03
N TRP A 23 3.85 -2.64 16.47
CA TRP A 23 4.35 -3.79 15.70
C TRP A 23 3.33 -4.93 15.60
N VAL A 24 2.53 -5.18 16.64
CA VAL A 24 1.45 -6.16 16.64
C VAL A 24 0.36 -5.75 15.65
N ILE A 25 -0.01 -4.47 15.57
CA ILE A 25 -1.00 -4.00 14.57
C ILE A 25 -0.53 -4.31 13.14
N LEU A 26 0.71 -3.96 12.80
CA LEU A 26 1.26 -4.21 11.47
C LEU A 26 1.35 -5.72 11.15
N SER A 27 1.79 -6.50 12.14
CA SER A 27 1.91 -7.96 12.02
C SER A 27 0.55 -8.64 11.84
N LEU A 28 -0.47 -8.23 12.59
CA LEU A 28 -1.83 -8.76 12.46
C LEU A 28 -2.43 -8.45 11.09
N ILE A 29 -2.18 -7.26 10.54
CA ILE A 29 -2.60 -6.93 9.18
C ILE A 29 -1.86 -7.77 8.15
N LEU A 30 -0.55 -8.00 8.31
CA LEU A 30 0.19 -8.90 7.45
C LEU A 30 -0.38 -10.33 7.50
N CYS A 31 -0.66 -10.85 8.70
CA CYS A 31 -1.33 -12.15 8.89
C CYS A 31 -2.71 -12.17 8.23
N PHE A 32 -3.49 -11.10 8.33
CA PHE A 32 -4.78 -10.99 7.68
C PHE A 32 -4.66 -11.05 6.14
N LEU A 33 -3.67 -10.36 5.56
CA LEU A 33 -3.41 -10.41 4.11
C LEU A 33 -2.98 -11.81 3.66
N ILE A 34 -2.08 -12.47 4.40
CA ILE A 34 -1.66 -13.85 4.11
C ILE A 34 -2.84 -14.80 4.21
N ASN A 35 -3.64 -14.69 5.28
CA ASN A 35 -4.86 -15.47 5.45
C ASN A 35 -5.83 -15.26 4.29
N ASN A 36 -5.99 -14.02 3.83
CA ASN A 36 -6.84 -13.70 2.69
C ASN A 36 -6.38 -14.44 1.42
N ILE A 37 -5.08 -14.39 1.11
CA ILE A 37 -4.49 -15.10 -0.03
C ILE A 37 -4.69 -16.61 0.09
N LEU A 38 -4.49 -17.20 1.27
CA LEU A 38 -4.67 -18.63 1.49
C LEU A 38 -6.14 -19.05 1.31
N VAL A 39 -7.08 -18.37 1.97
CA VAL A 39 -8.50 -18.75 1.97
C VAL A 39 -9.14 -18.48 0.61
N ILE A 40 -8.82 -17.35 -0.02
CA ILE A 40 -9.50 -16.91 -1.23
C ILE A 40 -8.76 -17.34 -2.50
N GLY A 41 -7.43 -17.28 -2.50
CA GLY A 41 -6.59 -17.64 -3.64
C GLY A 41 -6.30 -19.14 -3.73
N PHE A 42 -6.13 -19.82 -2.60
CA PHE A 42 -5.79 -21.25 -2.53
C PHE A 42 -6.91 -22.12 -1.95
N ASP A 43 -8.10 -21.56 -1.74
CA ASP A 43 -9.28 -22.26 -1.20
C ASP A 43 -9.02 -22.96 0.16
N TYR A 44 -8.11 -22.43 0.98
CA TYR A 44 -7.90 -22.95 2.34
C TYR A 44 -9.16 -22.77 3.21
N PRO A 45 -9.45 -23.73 4.10
CA PRO A 45 -10.59 -23.64 5.00
C PRO A 45 -10.37 -22.57 6.05
N THR A 46 -11.44 -21.87 6.45
CA THR A 46 -11.36 -20.81 7.44
C THR A 46 -11.11 -21.34 8.85
N PHE A 47 -10.78 -20.44 9.78
CA PHE A 47 -10.62 -20.78 11.21
C PHE A 47 -11.88 -21.42 11.83
N TYR A 48 -13.08 -21.07 11.35
CA TYR A 48 -14.34 -21.63 11.85
C TYR A 48 -14.44 -23.15 11.65
N ASN A 49 -13.79 -23.68 10.61
CA ASN A 49 -13.80 -25.10 10.29
C ASN A 49 -13.08 -25.99 11.33
N ILE A 50 -12.27 -25.40 12.22
CA ILE A 50 -11.71 -26.11 13.38
C ILE A 50 -12.83 -26.59 14.30
N PHE A 51 -13.83 -25.74 14.54
CA PHE A 51 -14.90 -26.03 15.51
C PHE A 51 -16.02 -26.88 14.91
N THR A 52 -16.29 -26.74 13.61
CA THR A 52 -17.35 -27.51 12.95
C THR A 52 -16.89 -28.89 12.50
N ASN A 53 -15.75 -28.95 11.81
CA ASN A 53 -15.32 -30.14 11.08
C ASN A 53 -13.99 -30.72 11.59
N PHE A 54 -13.38 -30.11 12.63
CA PHE A 54 -12.05 -30.47 13.12
C PHE A 54 -10.99 -30.57 12.01
N ASP A 55 -11.07 -29.66 11.04
CA ASP A 55 -10.15 -29.65 9.90
C ASP A 55 -8.73 -29.30 10.35
N LYS A 56 -7.80 -30.22 10.13
CA LYS A 56 -6.39 -30.06 10.51
C LYS A 56 -5.73 -28.89 9.77
N SER A 57 -6.15 -28.60 8.55
CA SER A 57 -5.55 -27.54 7.74
C SER A 57 -5.90 -26.14 8.26
N SER A 58 -7.04 -25.96 8.92
CA SER A 58 -7.43 -24.70 9.56
C SER A 58 -6.54 -24.32 10.75
N PHE A 59 -5.83 -25.27 11.38
CA PHE A 59 -4.84 -24.96 12.42
C PHE A 59 -3.66 -24.14 11.90
N LEU A 60 -3.33 -24.22 10.60
CA LEU A 60 -2.30 -23.39 9.99
C LEU A 60 -2.66 -21.90 10.08
N ILE A 61 -3.94 -21.55 9.88
CA ILE A 61 -4.42 -20.17 9.99
C ILE A 61 -4.37 -19.69 11.45
N LEU A 62 -4.77 -20.54 12.39
CA LEU A 62 -4.64 -20.21 13.82
C LEU A 62 -3.17 -19.95 14.19
N PHE A 63 -2.27 -20.83 13.76
CA PHE A 63 -0.84 -20.70 14.02
C PHE A 63 -0.24 -19.43 13.40
N LEU A 64 -0.69 -19.06 12.19
CA LEU A 64 -0.30 -17.79 11.55
C LEU A 64 -0.60 -16.58 12.43
N TYR A 65 -1.79 -16.49 13.03
CA TYR A 65 -2.14 -15.37 13.92
C TYR A 65 -1.43 -15.44 15.28
N ILE A 66 -1.20 -16.64 15.83
CA ILE A 66 -0.40 -16.82 17.05
C ILE A 66 1.02 -16.31 16.81
N ILE A 67 1.68 -16.75 15.73
CA ILE A 67 2.99 -16.22 15.31
C ILE A 67 2.92 -14.71 15.11
N GLY A 68 1.87 -14.23 14.45
CA GLY A 68 1.65 -12.80 14.21
C GLY A 68 1.63 -11.94 15.47
N ILE A 69 1.17 -12.47 16.60
CA ILE A 69 1.13 -11.76 17.88
C ILE A 69 2.46 -11.93 18.65
N PHE A 70 2.95 -13.16 18.79
CA PHE A 70 4.10 -13.43 19.67
C PHE A 70 5.44 -13.02 19.06
N THR A 71 5.60 -13.08 17.73
CA THR A 71 6.84 -12.71 17.04
C THR A 71 7.21 -11.23 17.22
N PRO A 72 6.32 -10.26 16.95
CA PRO A 72 6.65 -8.84 17.17
C PRO A 72 6.87 -8.51 18.65
N ILE A 73 6.14 -9.15 19.58
CA ILE A 73 6.37 -8.98 21.02
C ILE A 73 7.78 -9.46 21.39
N SER A 74 8.16 -10.65 20.93
CA SER A 74 9.49 -11.21 21.16
C SER A 74 10.59 -10.33 20.55
N PHE A 75 10.40 -9.85 19.32
CA PHE A 75 11.31 -8.92 18.66
C PHE A 75 11.52 -7.64 19.49
N VAL A 76 10.45 -7.06 20.03
CA VAL A 76 10.51 -5.84 20.87
C VAL A 76 11.22 -6.10 22.20
N LEU A 77 10.96 -7.25 22.84
CA LEU A 77 11.65 -7.64 24.08
C LEU A 77 13.16 -7.87 23.86
N LEU A 78 13.53 -8.53 22.75
CA LEU A 78 14.93 -8.78 22.39
C LEU A 78 15.68 -7.50 21.99
N SER A 79 14.97 -6.53 21.41
CA SER A 79 15.54 -5.24 20.99
C SER A 79 15.21 -4.10 21.96
N SER A 80 15.09 -4.38 23.26
CA SER A 80 14.63 -3.40 24.27
C SER A 80 15.46 -2.11 24.38
N SER A 81 16.68 -2.08 23.82
CA SER A 81 17.56 -0.90 23.80
C SER A 81 17.32 0.06 22.63
N SER A 82 16.52 -0.30 21.62
CA SER A 82 16.30 0.58 20.47
C SER A 82 15.24 1.65 20.73
N SER A 83 15.44 2.84 20.16
CA SER A 83 14.52 3.97 20.32
C SER A 83 13.31 3.88 19.39
N LEU A 84 12.20 4.48 19.80
CA LEU A 84 10.97 4.56 18.99
C LEU A 84 11.21 5.38 17.71
N ARG A 85 12.12 6.35 17.75
CA ARG A 85 12.50 7.15 16.57
C ARG A 85 13.16 6.30 15.47
N ILE A 86 13.99 5.33 15.84
CA ILE A 86 14.63 4.43 14.87
C ILE A 86 13.57 3.57 14.18
N ASP A 87 12.65 2.98 14.96
CA ASP A 87 11.55 2.19 14.40
C ASP A 87 10.65 3.02 13.47
N ALA A 88 10.31 4.26 13.87
CA ALA A 88 9.56 5.19 13.03
C ALA A 88 10.28 5.48 11.70
N LYS A 89 11.58 5.76 11.76
CA LYS A 89 12.43 6.03 10.59
C LYS A 89 12.50 4.81 9.65
N ASN A 90 12.70 3.62 10.21
CA ASN A 90 12.74 2.38 9.44
C ASN A 90 11.41 2.07 8.75
N LEU A 91 10.28 2.20 9.47
CA LEU A 91 8.95 2.04 8.89
C LEU A 91 8.69 3.05 7.77
N HIS A 92 9.10 4.30 7.98
CA HIS A 92 8.96 5.34 6.96
C HIS A 92 9.78 5.02 5.69
N HIS A 93 11.06 4.69 5.83
CA HIS A 93 11.90 4.33 4.67
C HIS A 93 11.37 3.10 3.93
N PHE A 94 10.90 2.09 4.66
CA PHE A 94 10.24 0.93 4.06
C PHE A 94 9.01 1.35 3.26
N ASN A 95 8.17 2.24 3.82
CA ASN A 95 6.99 2.74 3.15
C ASN A 95 7.33 3.54 1.89
N VAL A 96 8.36 4.40 1.95
CA VAL A 96 8.85 5.17 0.79
C VAL A 96 9.33 4.25 -0.33
N TYR A 97 10.05 3.17 0.00
CA TYR A 97 10.43 2.15 -0.98
C TYR A 97 9.20 1.52 -1.64
N LEU A 98 8.21 1.11 -0.84
CA LEU A 98 7.01 0.43 -1.34
C LEU A 98 6.16 1.36 -2.22
N ILE A 99 6.02 2.63 -1.85
CA ILE A 99 5.36 3.66 -2.67
C ILE A 99 6.08 3.84 -4.01
N ARG A 100 7.42 3.86 -4.01
CA ARG A 100 8.24 3.97 -5.22
C ARG A 100 8.14 2.74 -6.12
N ALA A 101 8.08 1.54 -5.53
CA ALA A 101 7.86 0.28 -6.26
C ALA A 101 6.52 0.28 -6.99
N PHE A 102 5.46 0.71 -6.29
CA PHE A 102 4.15 0.81 -6.90
C PHE A 102 4.06 1.92 -7.96
N PHE A 103 4.74 3.05 -7.77
CA PHE A 103 4.86 4.09 -8.79
C PHE A 103 5.43 3.55 -10.12
N TRP A 104 6.56 2.84 -10.07
CA TRP A 104 7.16 2.27 -11.28
C TRP A 104 6.27 1.21 -11.91
N THR A 105 5.64 0.39 -11.08
CA THR A 105 4.66 -0.61 -11.51
C THR A 105 3.56 0.03 -12.36
N ILE A 106 2.92 1.11 -11.88
CA ILE A 106 1.84 1.82 -12.57
C ILE A 106 2.29 2.37 -13.92
N ILE A 107 3.49 2.94 -13.98
CA ILE A 107 4.01 3.50 -15.23
C ILE A 107 4.18 2.38 -16.25
N PHE A 108 4.82 1.28 -15.87
CA PHE A 108 5.07 0.19 -16.80
C PHE A 108 3.79 -0.53 -17.23
N THR A 109 2.94 -0.93 -16.27
CA THR A 109 1.68 -1.60 -16.58
C THR A 109 0.76 -0.69 -17.38
N GLY A 110 0.64 0.58 -16.99
CA GLY A 110 -0.19 1.57 -17.68
C GLY A 110 0.25 1.78 -19.12
N LEU A 111 1.54 2.04 -19.36
CA LEU A 111 2.04 2.27 -20.72
C LEU A 111 1.94 1.01 -21.59
N ILE A 112 2.34 -0.15 -21.07
CA ILE A 112 2.37 -1.37 -21.88
C ILE A 112 0.96 -1.87 -22.19
N ASP A 113 0.04 -1.85 -21.23
CA ASP A 113 -1.36 -2.23 -21.48
C ASP A 113 -2.05 -1.21 -22.41
N PHE A 114 -1.71 0.08 -22.34
CA PHE A 114 -2.17 1.08 -23.31
C PHE A 114 -1.76 0.72 -24.74
N PHE A 115 -0.50 0.33 -24.96
CA PHE A 115 -0.05 -0.11 -26.28
C PHE A 115 -0.72 -1.41 -26.73
N ILE A 116 -0.92 -2.37 -25.83
CA ILE A 116 -1.65 -3.62 -26.14
C ILE A 116 -3.10 -3.32 -26.52
N ALA A 117 -3.77 -2.44 -25.77
CA ALA A 117 -5.13 -1.99 -26.07
C ALA A 117 -5.18 -1.27 -27.42
N PHE A 118 -4.27 -0.35 -27.69
CA PHE A 118 -4.15 0.34 -28.98
C PHE A 118 -3.99 -0.66 -30.14
N MET A 119 -3.04 -1.59 -30.05
CA MET A 119 -2.82 -2.62 -31.08
C MET A 119 -4.04 -3.52 -31.28
N ARG A 120 -4.82 -3.77 -30.23
CA ARG A 120 -6.05 -4.56 -30.31
C ARG A 120 -7.17 -3.81 -31.02
N VAL A 121 -7.35 -2.53 -30.72
CA VAL A 121 -8.38 -1.67 -31.32
C VAL A 121 -8.11 -1.45 -32.80
N GLU A 122 -6.86 -1.14 -33.15
CA GLU A 122 -6.44 -0.91 -34.55
C GLU A 122 -6.22 -2.21 -35.33
N LYS A 123 -6.49 -3.37 -34.72
CA LYS A 123 -6.30 -4.70 -35.33
C LYS A 123 -4.88 -4.91 -35.89
N ILE A 124 -3.87 -4.35 -35.22
CA ILE A 124 -2.46 -4.48 -35.59
C ILE A 124 -1.89 -5.84 -35.14
N LEU A 125 -2.42 -6.41 -34.05
CA LEU A 125 -1.93 -7.67 -33.46
C LEU A 125 -1.76 -8.83 -34.48
N PRO A 126 -2.74 -9.16 -35.35
CA PRO A 126 -2.61 -10.26 -36.31
C PRO A 126 -1.53 -10.04 -37.38
N PHE A 127 -1.07 -8.81 -37.58
CA PHE A 127 0.01 -8.49 -38.53
C PHE A 127 1.40 -8.64 -37.90
N LEU A 128 1.50 -8.50 -36.58
CA LEU A 128 2.77 -8.55 -35.85
C LEU A 128 3.04 -9.91 -35.21
N PHE A 129 2.00 -10.64 -34.83
CA PHE A 129 2.10 -11.86 -34.03
C PHE A 129 1.35 -13.03 -34.66
N ASP A 130 1.65 -14.23 -34.20
CA ASP A 130 0.95 -15.45 -34.61
C ASP A 130 -0.50 -15.49 -34.09
N ASP A 131 -1.29 -16.42 -34.63
CA ASP A 131 -2.71 -16.58 -34.25
C ASP A 131 -2.89 -16.88 -32.76
N TYR A 132 -1.91 -17.59 -32.17
CA TYR A 132 -1.94 -17.91 -30.75
C TYR A 132 -1.74 -16.66 -29.89
N LEU A 133 -0.65 -15.90 -30.07
CA LEU A 133 -0.38 -14.70 -29.28
C LEU A 133 -1.44 -13.62 -29.50
N THR A 134 -1.95 -13.48 -30.72
CA THR A 134 -3.05 -12.54 -31.02
C THR A 134 -4.29 -12.84 -30.17
N ARG A 135 -4.68 -14.11 -30.06
CA ARG A 135 -5.80 -14.52 -29.20
C ARG A 135 -5.47 -14.40 -27.72
N ALA A 136 -4.23 -14.69 -27.33
CA ALA A 136 -3.77 -14.62 -25.95
C ALA A 136 -3.78 -13.17 -25.43
N LEU A 137 -3.24 -12.21 -26.20
CA LEU A 137 -3.26 -10.78 -25.89
C LEU A 137 -4.68 -10.15 -25.90
N GLY A 138 -5.66 -10.87 -26.45
CA GLY A 138 -7.07 -10.54 -26.34
C GLY A 138 -7.73 -10.94 -25.01
N ARG A 139 -7.06 -11.72 -24.16
CA ARG A 139 -7.61 -12.24 -22.89
C ARG A 139 -7.00 -11.53 -21.69
N SER A 140 -7.85 -11.01 -20.80
CA SER A 140 -7.40 -10.28 -19.60
C SER A 140 -6.56 -11.12 -18.66
N ILE A 141 -6.89 -12.40 -18.49
CA ILE A 141 -6.13 -13.33 -17.65
C ILE A 141 -4.70 -13.51 -18.17
N PHE A 142 -4.53 -13.65 -19.49
CA PHE A 142 -3.20 -13.83 -20.08
C PHE A 142 -2.36 -12.57 -19.95
N VAL A 143 -2.92 -11.40 -20.31
CA VAL A 143 -2.23 -10.11 -20.15
C VAL A 143 -1.92 -9.86 -18.67
N GLY A 144 -2.86 -10.12 -17.77
CA GLY A 144 -2.64 -9.98 -16.34
C GLY A 144 -1.50 -10.83 -15.81
N LEU A 145 -1.47 -12.13 -16.12
CA LEU A 145 -0.45 -13.04 -15.60
C LEU A 145 0.91 -12.93 -16.30
N TYR A 146 0.93 -12.82 -17.63
CA TYR A 146 2.17 -12.89 -18.40
C TYR A 146 2.74 -11.54 -18.81
N VAL A 147 1.94 -10.46 -18.76
CA VAL A 147 2.41 -9.10 -19.03
C VAL A 147 2.48 -8.31 -17.73
N HIS A 148 1.39 -8.20 -16.98
CA HIS A 148 1.38 -7.31 -15.81
C HIS A 148 2.25 -7.80 -14.66
N ILE A 149 2.22 -9.10 -14.30
CA ILE A 149 3.04 -9.61 -13.18
C ILE A 149 4.54 -9.39 -13.41
N PRO A 150 5.14 -9.72 -14.58
CA PRO A 150 6.53 -9.39 -14.84
C PRO A 150 6.86 -7.90 -14.74
N LEU A 151 5.95 -7.02 -15.18
CA LEU A 151 6.12 -5.57 -15.08
C LEU A 151 6.01 -5.05 -13.65
N ILE A 152 5.15 -5.65 -12.83
CA ILE A 152 5.09 -5.39 -11.39
C ILE A 152 6.44 -5.76 -10.78
N ILE A 153 6.98 -6.95 -11.06
CA ILE A 153 8.29 -7.38 -10.55
C ILE A 153 9.39 -6.41 -11.00
N LEU A 154 9.41 -6.03 -12.28
CA LEU A 154 10.34 -5.03 -12.82
C LEU A 154 10.25 -3.70 -12.06
N GLY A 155 9.03 -3.24 -11.76
CA GLY A 155 8.79 -2.02 -10.99
C GLY A 155 9.39 -2.07 -9.59
N PHE A 156 9.24 -3.19 -8.88
CA PHE A 156 9.86 -3.41 -7.58
C PHE A 156 11.41 -3.44 -7.67
N VAL A 157 11.96 -4.08 -8.69
CA VAL A 157 13.42 -4.11 -8.92
C VAL A 157 13.97 -2.72 -9.20
N ILE A 158 13.33 -1.94 -10.07
CA ILE A 158 13.78 -0.58 -10.41
C ILE A 158 13.64 0.37 -9.20
N ALA A 159 12.62 0.19 -8.37
CA ALA A 159 12.48 0.95 -7.13
C ALA A 159 13.60 0.69 -6.13
N PHE A 160 14.28 -0.46 -6.19
CA PHE A 160 15.45 -0.71 -5.36
C PHE A 160 16.63 0.20 -5.74
N PHE A 161 16.80 0.50 -7.03
CA PHE A 161 17.93 1.31 -7.54
C PHE A 161 17.64 2.81 -7.60
N THR A 162 16.37 3.21 -7.67
CA THR A 162 15.97 4.62 -7.77
C THR A 162 15.84 5.27 -6.40
N ARG A 163 16.31 6.52 -6.26
CA ARG A 163 16.28 7.27 -4.99
C ARG A 163 15.10 8.25 -4.88
N THR A 164 14.58 8.75 -6.00
CA THR A 164 13.55 9.80 -6.02
C THR A 164 12.13 9.26 -6.14
N ILE A 165 11.19 9.93 -5.49
CA ILE A 165 9.75 9.66 -5.58
C ILE A 165 9.22 10.46 -6.78
N GLY A 166 9.07 9.81 -7.94
CA GLY A 166 8.78 10.48 -9.21
C GLY A 166 7.36 11.05 -9.39
N PHE A 167 6.60 11.33 -8.32
CA PHE A 167 5.17 11.70 -8.44
C PHE A 167 4.90 12.96 -9.27
N THR A 168 5.83 13.92 -9.28
CA THR A 168 5.73 15.09 -10.16
C THR A 168 5.68 14.71 -11.64
N TRP A 169 6.40 13.65 -12.03
CA TRP A 169 6.36 13.11 -13.39
C TRP A 169 5.03 12.46 -13.70
N LEU A 170 4.39 11.78 -12.75
CA LEU A 170 3.07 11.18 -12.96
C LEU A 170 1.99 12.26 -13.17
N ALA A 171 2.05 13.37 -12.43
CA ALA A 171 1.17 14.51 -12.67
C ALA A 171 1.34 15.09 -14.08
N LEU A 172 2.60 15.24 -14.53
CA LEU A 172 2.90 15.70 -15.89
C LEU A 172 2.35 14.73 -16.95
N LEU A 173 2.52 13.42 -16.75
CA LEU A 173 2.00 12.40 -17.66
C LEU A 173 0.47 12.44 -17.77
N ILE A 174 -0.24 12.69 -16.67
CA ILE A 174 -1.70 12.88 -16.66
C ILE A 174 -2.09 14.09 -17.51
N VAL A 175 -1.44 15.24 -17.30
CA VAL A 175 -1.73 16.47 -18.05
C VAL A 175 -1.46 16.29 -19.54
N VAL A 176 -0.34 15.66 -19.90
CA VAL A 176 -0.02 15.33 -21.30
C VAL A 176 -1.04 14.36 -21.88
N GLY A 177 -1.44 13.33 -21.13
CA GLY A 177 -2.47 12.37 -21.54
C GLY A 177 -3.80 13.04 -21.84
N GLU A 178 -4.30 13.90 -20.95
CA GLU A 178 -5.54 14.66 -21.16
C GLU A 178 -5.45 15.60 -22.37
N LEU A 179 -4.31 16.30 -22.54
CA LEU A 179 -4.08 17.15 -23.69
C LEU A 179 -4.16 16.34 -25.01
N LEU A 180 -3.53 15.16 -25.03
CA LEU A 180 -3.56 14.27 -26.19
C LEU A 180 -4.97 13.74 -26.47
N ILE A 181 -5.76 13.43 -25.43
CA ILE A 181 -7.17 13.05 -25.58
C ILE A 181 -7.98 14.18 -26.22
N VAL A 182 -7.83 15.41 -25.73
CA VAL A 182 -8.53 16.59 -26.25
C VAL A 182 -8.13 16.85 -27.71
N ILE A 183 -6.84 16.83 -28.03
CA ILE A 183 -6.35 16.99 -29.40
C ILE A 183 -6.90 15.89 -30.32
N SER A 184 -6.80 14.63 -29.89
CA SER A 184 -7.30 13.48 -30.64
C SER A 184 -8.79 13.59 -30.94
N ARG A 185 -9.59 13.96 -29.93
CA ARG A 185 -11.04 14.08 -30.05
C ARG A 185 -11.45 15.25 -30.94
N PHE A 186 -10.87 16.43 -30.75
CA PHE A 186 -11.35 17.64 -31.44
C PHE A 186 -10.68 17.91 -32.79
N ILE A 187 -9.42 17.51 -32.98
CA ILE A 187 -8.70 17.70 -34.25
C ILE A 187 -8.88 16.49 -35.16
N PHE A 188 -8.70 15.29 -34.62
CA PHE A 188 -8.69 14.06 -35.41
C PHE A 188 -10.01 13.29 -35.36
N SER A 189 -10.99 13.71 -34.55
CA SER A 189 -12.24 12.98 -34.32
C SER A 189 -12.02 11.52 -33.90
N TYR A 190 -10.89 11.23 -33.24
CA TYR A 190 -10.53 9.90 -32.75
C TYR A 190 -10.67 9.86 -31.23
N GLU A 191 -11.52 8.96 -30.76
CA GLU A 191 -11.79 8.75 -29.35
C GLU A 191 -11.86 7.25 -29.05
N GLN A 192 -11.11 6.81 -28.05
CA GLN A 192 -11.12 5.41 -27.60
C GLN A 192 -11.16 5.32 -26.08
N SER A 193 -11.79 4.27 -25.56
CA SER A 193 -11.94 4.07 -24.11
C SER A 193 -10.61 3.89 -23.39
N PHE A 194 -9.63 3.21 -24.02
CA PHE A 194 -8.33 2.96 -23.40
C PHE A 194 -7.54 4.24 -23.10
N MET A 195 -7.78 5.33 -23.84
CA MET A 195 -7.11 6.61 -23.57
C MET A 195 -7.57 7.20 -22.24
N GLY A 196 -8.88 7.20 -21.99
CA GLY A 196 -9.45 7.63 -20.71
C GLY A 196 -9.12 6.67 -19.56
N ASP A 197 -9.07 5.37 -19.84
CA ASP A 197 -8.69 4.36 -18.84
C ASP A 197 -7.26 4.58 -18.32
N LEU A 198 -6.30 4.89 -19.21
CA LEU A 198 -4.90 5.18 -18.83
C LEU A 198 -4.80 6.38 -17.89
N VAL A 199 -5.47 7.48 -18.25
CA VAL A 199 -5.43 8.69 -17.42
C VAL A 199 -6.11 8.45 -16.08
N ARG A 200 -7.27 7.78 -16.06
CA ARG A 200 -7.96 7.43 -14.81
C ARG A 200 -7.11 6.52 -13.92
N TYR A 201 -6.35 5.61 -14.52
CA TYR A 201 -5.42 4.72 -13.83
C TYR A 201 -4.30 5.52 -13.15
N TRP A 202 -3.62 6.39 -13.89
CA TRP A 202 -2.57 7.26 -13.36
C TRP A 202 -3.10 8.24 -12.31
N TYR A 203 -4.30 8.79 -12.52
CA TYR A 203 -4.94 9.70 -11.58
C TYR A 203 -5.26 9.01 -10.26
N ALA A 204 -5.89 7.83 -10.30
CA ALA A 204 -6.20 7.05 -9.10
C ALA A 204 -4.93 6.67 -8.33
N ALA A 205 -3.90 6.23 -9.05
CA ALA A 205 -2.57 5.96 -8.52
C ALA A 205 -1.94 7.17 -7.82
N LEU A 206 -1.96 8.33 -8.48
CA LEU A 206 -1.39 9.57 -7.95
C LEU A 206 -2.02 9.94 -6.62
N PHE A 207 -3.35 9.94 -6.53
CA PHE A 207 -4.06 10.30 -5.31
C PHE A 207 -3.84 9.29 -4.17
N LEU A 208 -3.93 8.00 -4.48
CA LEU A 208 -3.88 6.95 -3.48
C LEU A 208 -2.47 6.66 -2.98
N TYR A 209 -1.43 6.86 -3.80
CA TYR A 209 -0.06 6.51 -3.39
C TYR A 209 0.70 7.73 -2.85
N ALA A 210 0.36 8.94 -3.31
CA ALA A 210 0.95 10.15 -2.76
C ALA A 210 0.44 10.46 -1.34
N SER A 211 -0.72 9.95 -0.93
CA SER A 211 -1.32 10.28 0.38
C SER A 211 -0.43 9.91 1.58
N ALA A 212 0.26 8.77 1.52
CA ALA A 212 1.15 8.35 2.60
C ALA A 212 2.42 9.22 2.65
N TYR A 213 2.88 9.67 1.49
CA TYR A 213 4.02 10.57 1.39
C TYR A 213 3.67 12.00 1.86
N THR A 214 2.51 12.53 1.49
CA THR A 214 2.05 13.86 1.95
C THR A 214 1.80 13.90 3.46
N LEU A 215 1.40 12.77 4.06
CA LEU A 215 1.28 12.66 5.52
C LEU A 215 2.64 12.79 6.23
N TYR A 216 3.72 12.26 5.64
CA TYR A 216 5.06 12.37 6.21
C TYR A 216 5.63 13.79 6.15
N GLU A 217 5.48 14.45 4.98
CA GLU A 217 5.95 15.83 4.76
C GLU A 217 5.13 16.87 5.53
N ASP A 218 4.23 16.43 6.43
CA ASP A 218 3.32 17.30 7.17
C ASP A 218 2.49 18.23 6.25
N GLY A 219 2.34 17.87 4.97
CA GLY A 219 1.61 18.63 3.96
C GLY A 219 0.09 18.53 4.07
N HIS A 220 -0.40 17.85 5.11
CA HIS A 220 -1.80 17.87 5.48
C HIS A 220 -2.10 19.19 6.19
N VAL A 221 -3.18 19.87 5.80
CA VAL A 221 -3.64 21.08 6.50
C VAL A 221 -4.05 20.67 7.91
N ARG A 222 -3.11 20.77 8.85
CA ARG A 222 -3.41 20.69 10.26
C ARG A 222 -4.23 21.93 10.61
N VAL A 223 -5.15 21.79 11.55
CA VAL A 223 -5.84 22.96 12.10
C VAL A 223 -4.88 23.67 13.07
N ASP A 224 -3.78 24.19 12.51
CA ASP A 224 -2.60 24.67 13.25
C ASP A 224 -2.93 25.85 14.18
N VAL A 225 -4.05 26.54 13.94
CA VAL A 225 -4.60 27.58 14.83
C VAL A 225 -4.92 27.02 16.22
N PHE A 226 -5.46 25.79 16.32
CA PHE A 226 -5.71 25.17 17.63
C PHE A 226 -4.42 24.63 18.27
N TYR A 227 -3.41 24.30 17.47
CA TYR A 227 -2.14 23.75 17.95
C TYR A 227 -1.14 24.81 18.41
N ALA A 228 -1.25 26.05 17.93
CA ALA A 228 -0.32 27.13 18.24
C ALA A 228 -0.27 27.51 19.74
N SER A 229 -1.35 27.28 20.48
CA SER A 229 -1.45 27.58 21.92
C SER A 229 -1.17 26.38 22.84
N MET A 230 -1.00 25.17 22.28
CA MET A 230 -0.86 23.94 23.07
C MET A 230 0.60 23.62 23.39
N LYS A 231 0.83 23.03 24.58
CA LYS A 231 2.16 22.51 24.96
C LYS A 231 2.58 21.37 24.03
N ASN A 232 3.87 21.26 23.70
CA ASN A 232 4.42 20.21 22.82
C ASN A 232 4.03 18.79 23.25
N LYS A 233 3.98 18.51 24.55
CA LYS A 233 3.54 17.20 25.07
C LYS A 233 2.07 16.91 24.78
N THR A 234 1.19 17.90 24.93
CA THR A 234 -0.25 17.75 24.63
C THR A 234 -0.46 17.53 23.13
N LYS A 235 0.24 18.29 22.28
CA LYS A 235 0.22 18.11 20.81
C LYS A 235 0.65 16.69 20.42
N SER A 236 1.75 16.20 21.00
CA SER A 236 2.28 14.86 20.72
C SER A 236 1.33 13.75 21.17
N PHE A 237 0.68 13.91 22.32
CA PHE A 237 -0.33 12.96 22.80
C PHE A 237 -1.56 12.91 21.88
N ILE A 238 -2.09 14.07 21.49
CA ILE A 238 -3.24 14.17 20.56
C ILE A 238 -2.89 13.53 19.21
N ASN A 239 -1.68 13.78 18.70
CA ASN A 239 -1.18 13.18 17.46
C ASN A 239 -1.09 11.65 17.55
N ALA A 240 -0.51 11.13 18.64
CA ALA A 240 -0.44 9.68 18.87
C ALA A 240 -1.84 9.06 18.94
N PHE A 241 -2.75 9.68 19.69
CA PHE A 241 -4.13 9.22 19.82
C PHE A 241 -4.87 9.25 18.48
N GLY A 242 -4.83 10.38 17.76
CA GLY A 242 -5.48 10.54 16.45
C GLY A 242 -4.94 9.57 15.40
N SER A 243 -3.63 9.32 15.40
CA SER A 243 -3.01 8.35 14.47
C SER A 243 -3.51 6.93 14.66
N ILE A 244 -3.87 6.52 15.88
CA ILE A 244 -4.41 5.18 16.16
C ILE A 244 -5.93 5.14 15.97
N PHE A 245 -6.66 6.03 16.65
CA PHE A 245 -8.11 5.96 16.72
C PHE A 245 -8.83 6.47 15.48
N LEU A 246 -8.22 7.37 14.71
CA LEU A 246 -8.78 7.87 13.45
C LEU A 246 -8.00 7.33 12.25
N GLY A 247 -6.67 7.37 12.29
CA GLY A 247 -5.83 6.93 11.18
C GLY A 247 -5.81 5.41 11.00
N ALA A 248 -5.24 4.69 11.98
CA ALA A 248 -5.08 3.24 11.89
C ALA A 248 -6.43 2.51 11.84
N SER A 249 -7.42 2.94 12.63
CA SER A 249 -8.76 2.33 12.63
C SER A 249 -9.45 2.40 11.27
N THR A 250 -9.38 3.53 10.57
CA THR A 250 -9.99 3.68 9.24
C THR A 250 -9.26 2.84 8.20
N CYS A 251 -7.92 2.78 8.25
CA CYS A 251 -7.15 1.91 7.38
C CYS A 251 -7.46 0.43 7.61
N ILE A 252 -7.56 0.00 8.87
CA ILE A 252 -7.94 -1.36 9.24
C ILE A 252 -9.36 -1.67 8.74
N ALA A 253 -10.31 -0.74 8.87
CA ALA A 253 -11.66 -0.92 8.35
C ALA A 253 -11.68 -1.10 6.82
N ILE A 254 -10.91 -0.28 6.09
CA ILE A 254 -10.79 -0.40 4.63
C ILE A 254 -10.21 -1.77 4.24
N ILE A 255 -9.15 -2.22 4.91
CA ILE A 255 -8.53 -3.53 4.64
C ILE A 255 -9.50 -4.66 4.95
N PHE A 256 -10.15 -4.62 6.13
CA PHE A 256 -11.06 -5.66 6.57
C PHE A 256 -12.26 -5.78 5.65
N PHE A 257 -13.05 -4.72 5.47
CA PHE A 257 -14.23 -4.75 4.61
C PHE A 257 -13.88 -4.84 3.12
N GLY A 258 -12.74 -4.30 2.71
CA GLY A 258 -12.26 -4.37 1.33
C GLY A 258 -11.89 -5.79 0.89
N LEU A 259 -11.42 -6.62 1.82
CA LEU A 259 -10.94 -7.99 1.55
C LEU A 259 -11.81 -9.09 2.20
N ASP A 260 -12.93 -8.75 2.85
CA ASP A 260 -13.77 -9.74 3.51
C ASP A 260 -14.52 -10.64 2.52
N GLY A 261 -13.94 -11.82 2.24
CA GLY A 261 -14.52 -12.84 1.36
C GLY A 261 -14.30 -12.62 -0.14
N LYS A 262 -14.75 -13.59 -0.94
CA LYS A 262 -14.50 -13.64 -2.40
C LYS A 262 -15.21 -12.53 -3.19
N ARG A 263 -16.33 -12.02 -2.66
CA ARG A 263 -17.18 -11.01 -3.32
C ARG A 263 -16.87 -9.59 -2.88
N SER A 264 -15.83 -9.39 -2.07
CA SER A 264 -15.44 -8.06 -1.60
C SER A 264 -14.98 -7.18 -2.77
N ILE A 265 -14.97 -5.86 -2.54
CA ILE A 265 -14.68 -4.88 -3.59
C ILE A 265 -13.26 -4.99 -4.15
N ILE A 266 -12.32 -5.57 -3.38
CA ILE A 266 -10.94 -5.77 -3.79
C ILE A 266 -10.73 -7.18 -4.34
N ASN A 267 -11.27 -8.23 -3.70
CA ASN A 267 -11.02 -9.62 -4.12
C ASN A 267 -11.75 -10.00 -5.40
N SER A 268 -13.01 -9.57 -5.56
CA SER A 268 -13.79 -9.96 -6.74
C SER A 268 -13.14 -9.50 -8.05
N PRO A 269 -12.67 -8.24 -8.19
CA PRO A 269 -12.00 -7.81 -9.40
C PRO A 269 -10.66 -8.52 -9.64
N ILE A 270 -9.87 -8.75 -8.58
CA ILE A 270 -8.55 -9.38 -8.66
C ILE A 270 -8.65 -10.85 -9.10
N LEU A 271 -9.57 -11.62 -8.52
CA LEU A 271 -9.76 -13.04 -8.88
C LEU A 271 -10.23 -13.23 -10.32
N ASN A 272 -11.13 -12.37 -10.77
CA ASN A 272 -11.76 -12.51 -12.07
C ASN A 272 -11.01 -11.79 -13.20
N PHE A 273 -9.88 -11.13 -12.91
CA PHE A 273 -9.19 -10.21 -13.82
C PHE A 273 -10.19 -9.29 -14.51
N GLU A 274 -11.03 -8.64 -13.70
CA GLU A 274 -12.16 -7.86 -14.18
C GLU A 274 -11.67 -6.74 -15.10
N VAL A 275 -12.39 -6.54 -16.20
CA VAL A 275 -12.12 -5.54 -17.22
C VAL A 275 -13.17 -4.44 -17.17
N THR A 276 -12.88 -3.30 -17.80
CA THR A 276 -13.83 -2.19 -17.95
C THR A 276 -15.12 -2.64 -18.64
N GLN A 277 -16.24 -2.00 -18.30
CA GLN A 277 -17.57 -2.31 -18.85
C GLN A 277 -17.67 -2.02 -20.37
N THR A 278 -16.70 -1.33 -20.95
CA THR A 278 -16.62 -0.96 -22.38
C THR A 278 -16.16 -2.12 -23.29
N GLY A 279 -16.08 -3.35 -22.79
CA GLY A 279 -15.77 -4.55 -23.59
C GLY A 279 -14.28 -4.73 -23.87
N THR A 280 -13.94 -5.31 -25.03
CA THR A 280 -12.56 -5.67 -25.43
C THR A 280 -11.68 -4.48 -25.82
N VAL A 281 -12.25 -3.28 -25.93
CA VAL A 281 -11.63 -2.05 -26.44
C VAL A 281 -10.86 -1.27 -25.35
N GLY A 282 -11.14 -1.54 -24.07
CA GLY A 282 -10.46 -0.91 -22.93
C GLY A 282 -9.18 -1.62 -22.48
N MET A 283 -8.48 -0.98 -21.54
CA MET A 283 -7.31 -1.56 -20.89
C MET A 283 -7.72 -2.63 -19.86
N PHE A 284 -6.84 -3.58 -19.59
CA PHE A 284 -7.05 -4.67 -18.63
C PHE A 284 -6.50 -4.34 -17.23
N ILE A 285 -6.77 -3.14 -16.73
CA ILE A 285 -6.22 -2.61 -15.48
C ILE A 285 -7.23 -2.49 -14.32
N LYS A 286 -8.53 -2.69 -14.57
CA LYS A 286 -9.57 -2.45 -13.56
C LYS A 286 -9.35 -3.28 -12.28
N TYR A 287 -8.91 -4.52 -12.42
CA TYR A 287 -8.56 -5.35 -11.27
C TYR A 287 -7.42 -4.76 -10.41
N GLN A 288 -6.44 -4.09 -11.04
CA GLN A 288 -5.35 -3.42 -10.33
C GLN A 288 -5.86 -2.16 -9.61
N MET A 289 -6.79 -1.42 -10.23
CA MET A 289 -7.42 -0.26 -9.59
C MET A 289 -8.16 -0.64 -8.31
N ALA A 290 -8.79 -1.82 -8.25
CA ALA A 290 -9.35 -2.34 -7.01
C ALA A 290 -8.26 -2.60 -5.97
N GLY A 291 -7.11 -3.16 -6.40
CA GLY A 291 -5.92 -3.33 -5.58
C GLY A 291 -5.32 -2.02 -5.05
N PHE A 292 -5.51 -0.89 -5.72
CA PHE A 292 -5.02 0.41 -5.25
C PHE A 292 -5.60 0.80 -3.89
N LEU A 293 -6.83 0.39 -3.59
CA LEU A 293 -7.46 0.62 -2.28
C LEU A 293 -6.73 -0.13 -1.16
N ALA A 294 -6.33 -1.38 -1.41
CA ALA A 294 -5.53 -2.16 -0.45
C ALA A 294 -4.16 -1.53 -0.25
N ILE A 295 -3.49 -1.15 -1.35
CA ILE A 295 -2.16 -0.53 -1.31
C ILE A 295 -2.21 0.80 -0.53
N PHE A 296 -3.21 1.64 -0.79
CA PHE A 296 -3.47 2.86 -0.03
C PHE A 296 -3.62 2.57 1.46
N ALA A 297 -4.51 1.66 1.83
CA ALA A 297 -4.77 1.40 3.25
C ALA A 297 -3.55 0.80 3.97
N ILE A 298 -2.76 -0.04 3.30
CA ILE A 298 -1.53 -0.62 3.86
C ILE A 298 -0.44 0.44 4.03
N THR A 299 -0.16 1.23 2.98
CA THR A 299 0.85 2.31 3.02
C THR A 299 0.50 3.36 4.07
N MET A 300 -0.77 3.76 4.15
CA MET A 300 -1.26 4.72 5.13
C MET A 300 -1.16 4.16 6.55
N LEU A 301 -1.51 2.90 6.77
CA LEU A 301 -1.39 2.27 8.08
C LEU A 301 0.07 2.24 8.56
N ILE A 302 1.00 1.84 7.70
CA ILE A 302 2.44 1.86 8.01
C ILE A 302 2.87 3.28 8.40
N GLN A 303 2.42 4.29 7.65
CA GLN A 303 2.74 5.68 7.94
C GLN A 303 2.13 6.18 9.26
N PHE A 304 0.89 5.79 9.58
CA PHE A 304 0.27 6.15 10.86
C PHE A 304 0.97 5.50 12.04
N ILE A 305 1.43 4.25 11.93
CA ILE A 305 2.21 3.59 12.98
C ILE A 305 3.61 4.24 13.14
N SER A 306 4.23 4.64 12.03
CA SER A 306 5.46 5.47 12.04
C SER A 306 5.23 6.80 12.79
N TYR A 307 4.15 7.52 12.45
CA TYR A 307 3.81 8.79 13.10
C TYR A 307 3.43 8.63 14.57
N TYR A 308 2.78 7.53 14.93
CA TYR A 308 2.51 7.13 16.30
C TYR A 308 3.80 6.94 17.11
N PHE A 309 4.77 6.18 16.59
CA PHE A 309 6.07 6.00 17.24
C PHE A 309 6.82 7.32 17.40
N LYS A 310 6.84 8.17 16.37
CA LYS A 310 7.44 9.51 16.44
C LYS A 310 6.77 10.38 17.51
N SER A 311 5.44 10.39 17.56
CA SER A 311 4.66 11.17 18.52
C SER A 311 4.88 10.74 19.97
N ILE A 312 5.02 9.43 20.23
CA ILE A 312 5.35 8.93 21.57
C ILE A 312 6.79 9.28 21.95
N ALA A 313 7.73 9.18 21.00
CA ALA A 313 9.11 9.61 21.23
C ALA A 313 9.20 11.11 21.59
N ASP A 314 8.43 11.96 20.89
CA ASP A 314 8.33 13.40 21.15
C ASP A 314 7.70 13.68 22.53
N TYR A 315 6.63 12.97 22.90
CA TYR A 315 6.01 13.10 24.23
C TYR A 315 7.00 12.82 25.37
N ARG A 316 7.93 11.89 25.13
CA ARG A 316 8.97 11.46 26.08
C ARG A 316 10.26 12.26 25.99
N ASN A 317 10.35 13.23 25.09
CA ASN A 317 11.56 14.01 24.81
C ASN A 317 12.77 13.12 24.46
N GLU A 318 12.57 12.04 23.70
CA GLU A 318 13.70 11.25 23.18
C GLU A 318 14.59 12.13 22.29
N PRO A 319 15.93 12.00 22.38
CA PRO A 319 16.86 12.83 21.63
C PRO A 319 16.56 12.73 20.13
N ILE A 320 16.59 13.88 19.45
CA ILE A 320 16.38 13.94 18.01
C ILE A 320 17.61 13.31 17.34
N ILE A 321 17.37 12.33 16.50
CA ILE A 321 18.41 11.76 15.65
C ILE A 321 18.57 12.74 14.49
N SER A 322 19.69 13.46 14.40
CA SER A 322 19.96 14.36 13.28
C SER A 322 20.10 13.55 11.99
N ASP A 323 19.33 13.89 10.97
CA ASP A 323 19.38 13.30 9.61
C ASP A 323 20.64 13.72 8.82
N ASN A 324 21.81 13.65 9.44
CA ASN A 324 23.08 14.10 8.84
C ASN A 324 23.62 13.18 7.73
N ASN A 325 22.89 12.14 7.31
CA ASN A 325 23.35 11.15 6.33
C ASN A 325 22.46 11.03 5.08
N GLU A 326 21.49 11.94 4.86
CA GLU A 326 20.58 11.85 3.69
C GLU A 326 21.02 12.68 2.48
N ASN A 327 22.13 13.43 2.58
CA ASN A 327 22.69 14.25 1.49
C ASN A 327 24.03 13.74 0.93
N SER A 328 24.21 12.42 0.79
CA SER A 328 25.36 11.84 0.07
C SER A 328 24.97 10.72 -0.90
#